data_AF-A0A6M8FAS3-F1
#
_entry.id   AF-A0A6M8FAS3-F1
#
_cell.length_a   1.000
_cell.length_b   1.000
_cell.length_c   1.000
_cell.angle_alpha   90.00
_cell.angle_beta   90.00
_cell.angle_gamma   90.00
#
_symmetry.space_group_name_H-M   'P 1'
#
loop_
_entity.id
_entity.type
_entity.pdbx_description
1 polymer ?
#
loop_
_entity_poly.entity_id
_entity_poly.type
_entity_poly.pdbx_seq_one_letter_code
_entity_poly.pdbx_strand_id
1 'polypeptide(L)'
;MAVTTFRGEKNLGELADKLFLKLTPRQREKVEGALLQANPQLDQITSLRAGTLLKVPDLPELRAKANRAGGKPDDQLADHLSNELQAFARLLGPRFAAAQEAVAQTAAVLAEPELTRVIAKEKPLRDLAKNIGTLNERRKQELEERQQSLAAAIKQMQGDLQKR
;
A
#
# COMPACT_ATOMS: atom_id res chain seq x y z
N MET A 1 -7.03 -22.65 -12.75
CA MET A 1 -7.77 -22.06 -11.62
C MET A 1 -7.49 -20.56 -11.62
N ALA A 2 -8.51 -19.72 -11.79
CA ALA A 2 -8.33 -18.27 -11.76
C ALA A 2 -8.34 -17.74 -10.32
N VAL A 3 -7.50 -16.74 -10.04
CA VAL A 3 -7.43 -16.08 -8.73
C VAL A 3 -7.75 -14.61 -8.93
N THR A 4 -8.37 -13.99 -7.94
CA THR A 4 -8.65 -12.56 -7.95
C THR A 4 -8.41 -11.97 -6.57
N THR A 5 -8.35 -10.65 -6.48
CA THR A 5 -8.22 -9.95 -5.21
C THR A 5 -9.55 -9.34 -4.80
N PHE A 6 -9.84 -9.47 -3.51
CA PHE A 6 -10.91 -8.73 -2.85
C PHE A 6 -10.58 -7.24 -2.86
N ARG A 7 -11.50 -6.39 -3.31
CA ARG A 7 -11.29 -4.93 -3.42
C ARG A 7 -12.13 -4.13 -2.43
N GLY A 8 -12.68 -4.79 -1.40
CA GLY A 8 -13.60 -4.16 -0.44
C GLY A 8 -15.06 -4.21 -0.89
N GLU A 9 -15.46 -5.25 -1.64
CA GLU A 9 -16.87 -5.51 -1.94
C GLU A 9 -17.69 -5.62 -0.64
N LYS A 10 -18.88 -5.00 -0.59
CA LYS A 10 -19.69 -4.93 0.64
C LYS A 10 -20.40 -6.24 0.95
N ASN A 11 -20.66 -7.06 -0.06
CA ASN A 11 -21.35 -8.34 0.06
C ASN A 11 -20.96 -9.29 -1.08
N LEU A 12 -21.33 -10.56 -0.91
CA LEU A 12 -21.07 -11.64 -1.88
C LEU A 12 -21.73 -11.37 -3.25
N GLY A 13 -22.87 -10.69 -3.29
CA GLY A 13 -23.56 -10.34 -4.54
C GLY A 13 -22.80 -9.32 -5.38
N GLU A 14 -22.24 -8.27 -4.75
CA GLU A 14 -21.36 -7.31 -5.42
C GLU A 14 -20.10 -8.02 -5.97
N LEU A 15 -19.56 -8.98 -5.22
CA LEU A 15 -18.44 -9.80 -5.67
C LEU A 15 -18.83 -10.68 -6.86
N ALA A 16 -19.98 -11.36 -6.79
CA ALA A 16 -20.51 -12.21 -7.87
C ALA A 16 -20.75 -11.41 -9.16
N ASP A 17 -21.39 -10.24 -9.06
CA ASP A 17 -21.69 -9.36 -10.19
C ASP A 17 -20.40 -8.74 -10.78
N LYS A 18 -19.33 -8.59 -9.99
CA LYS A 18 -18.00 -8.20 -10.49
C LYS A 18 -17.25 -9.35 -11.16
N LEU A 19 -17.58 -10.60 -10.86
CA LEU A 19 -16.90 -11.79 -11.38
C LEU A 19 -17.53 -12.31 -12.68
N PHE A 20 -18.86 -12.32 -12.76
CA PHE A 20 -19.60 -12.92 -13.86
C PHE A 20 -20.48 -11.89 -14.57
N LEU A 21 -20.80 -12.13 -15.85
CA LEU A 21 -21.68 -11.28 -16.65
C LEU A 21 -23.12 -11.76 -16.59
N LYS A 22 -24.06 -10.81 -16.45
CA LYS A 22 -25.50 -11.03 -16.62
C LYS A 22 -26.05 -12.19 -15.77
N LEU A 23 -25.79 -12.16 -14.46
CA LEU A 23 -26.33 -13.14 -13.52
C LEU A 23 -27.83 -12.95 -13.33
N THR A 24 -28.60 -14.03 -13.47
CA THR A 24 -29.98 -14.09 -12.96
C THR A 24 -29.97 -14.29 -11.43
N PRO A 25 -31.06 -14.00 -10.70
CA PRO A 25 -31.10 -14.17 -9.24
C PRO A 25 -30.71 -15.58 -8.77
N ARG A 26 -31.22 -16.62 -9.46
CA ARG A 26 -30.87 -18.03 -9.16
C ARG A 26 -29.40 -18.35 -9.43
N GLN A 27 -28.82 -17.78 -10.48
CA GLN A 27 -27.40 -17.95 -10.78
C GLN A 27 -26.52 -17.19 -9.80
N ARG A 28 -26.98 -16.04 -9.30
CA ARG A 28 -26.27 -15.27 -8.27
C ARG A 28 -26.14 -16.08 -6.99
N GLU A 29 -27.22 -16.66 -6.48
CA GLU A 29 -27.18 -17.53 -5.29
C GLU A 29 -26.21 -18.72 -5.48
N LYS A 30 -26.24 -19.36 -6.66
CA LYS A 30 -25.32 -20.46 -7.01
C LYS A 30 -23.85 -20.01 -7.00
N VAL A 31 -23.57 -18.81 -7.53
CA VAL A 31 -22.23 -18.21 -7.55
C VAL A 31 -21.77 -17.85 -6.14
N GLU A 32 -22.62 -17.22 -5.34
CA GLU A 32 -22.32 -16.84 -3.96
C GLU A 32 -21.98 -18.08 -3.11
N GLY A 33 -22.77 -19.15 -3.24
CA GLY A 33 -22.49 -20.43 -2.58
C GLY A 33 -21.17 -21.05 -3.04
N ALA A 34 -20.90 -21.07 -4.35
CA ALA A 34 -19.64 -21.59 -4.89
C ALA A 34 -18.43 -20.74 -4.47
N LEU A 35 -18.58 -19.42 -4.39
CA LEU A 35 -17.54 -18.51 -3.92
C LEU A 35 -17.22 -18.72 -2.44
N LEU A 36 -18.26 -18.89 -1.61
CA LEU A 36 -18.11 -19.14 -0.18
C LEU A 36 -17.46 -20.51 0.09
N GLN A 37 -17.85 -21.54 -0.68
CA GLN A 37 -17.20 -22.86 -0.59
C GLN A 37 -15.73 -22.82 -1.00
N ALA A 38 -15.41 -22.09 -2.08
CA ALA A 38 -14.02 -21.95 -2.54
C ALA A 38 -13.18 -21.03 -1.62
N ASN A 39 -13.81 -20.12 -0.89
CA ASN A 39 -13.19 -19.11 -0.04
C ASN A 39 -13.98 -18.92 1.27
N PRO A 40 -13.81 -19.81 2.27
CA PRO A 40 -14.52 -19.72 3.53
C PRO A 40 -14.34 -18.39 4.25
N GLN A 41 -13.23 -17.68 4.01
CA GLN A 41 -13.00 -16.34 4.57
C GLN A 41 -14.05 -15.29 4.15
N LEU A 42 -14.79 -15.51 3.05
CA LEU A 42 -15.84 -14.60 2.59
C LEU A 42 -17.07 -14.58 3.52
N ASP A 43 -17.19 -15.52 4.46
CA ASP A 43 -18.23 -15.49 5.50
C ASP A 43 -18.13 -14.21 6.35
N GLN A 44 -16.92 -13.66 6.49
CA GLN A 44 -16.64 -12.40 7.18
C GLN A 44 -16.21 -11.30 6.19
N ILE A 45 -16.96 -11.13 5.10
CA ILE A 45 -16.60 -10.18 4.02
C ILE A 45 -16.39 -8.73 4.51
N THR A 46 -17.05 -8.33 5.59
CA THR A 46 -16.92 -6.98 6.18
C THR A 46 -15.61 -6.77 6.96
N SER A 47 -14.97 -7.84 7.43
CA SER A 47 -13.67 -7.79 8.12
C SER A 47 -12.49 -8.10 7.19
N LEU A 48 -12.77 -8.57 5.98
CA LEU A 48 -11.77 -8.89 4.97
C LEU A 48 -11.02 -7.63 4.54
N ARG A 49 -9.69 -7.74 4.52
CA ARG A 49 -8.83 -6.67 4.04
C ARG A 49 -8.81 -6.67 2.51
N ALA A 50 -8.90 -5.48 1.90
CA ALA A 50 -8.64 -5.33 0.47
C ALA A 50 -7.25 -5.90 0.13
N GLY A 51 -7.15 -6.62 -0.99
CA GLY A 51 -5.97 -7.36 -1.41
C GLY A 51 -5.97 -8.85 -1.04
N THR A 52 -6.93 -9.35 -0.26
CA THR A 52 -7.04 -10.79 0.01
C THR A 52 -7.26 -11.58 -1.28
N LEU A 53 -6.49 -12.67 -1.45
CA LEU A 53 -6.63 -13.58 -2.59
C LEU A 53 -7.87 -14.44 -2.47
N LEU A 54 -8.64 -14.47 -3.55
CA LEU A 54 -9.88 -15.23 -3.70
C LEU A 54 -9.74 -16.17 -4.90
N LYS A 55 -10.00 -17.45 -4.67
CA LYS A 55 -10.13 -18.46 -5.71
C LYS A 55 -11.45 -18.23 -6.44
N VAL A 56 -11.40 -18.09 -7.75
CA VAL A 56 -12.63 -17.99 -8.56
C VAL A 56 -13.04 -19.42 -8.93
N PRO A 57 -14.22 -19.89 -8.49
CA PRO A 57 -14.72 -21.21 -8.87
C PRO A 57 -14.98 -21.25 -10.37
N ASP A 58 -14.61 -22.37 -11.00
CA ASP A 58 -14.90 -22.59 -12.42
C ASP A 58 -16.36 -23.04 -12.56
N LEU A 59 -17.18 -22.19 -13.16
CA LEU A 59 -18.60 -22.41 -13.37
C LEU A 59 -18.86 -22.37 -14.88
N PRO A 60 -18.75 -23.52 -15.58
CA PRO A 60 -18.78 -23.57 -17.05
C PRO A 60 -20.12 -23.10 -17.65
N GLU A 61 -21.20 -23.13 -16.86
CA GLU A 61 -22.52 -22.63 -17.23
C GLU A 61 -22.62 -21.09 -17.24
N LEU A 62 -21.62 -20.37 -16.71
CA LEU A 62 -21.64 -18.92 -16.53
C LEU A 62 -20.49 -18.25 -17.28
N ARG A 63 -20.80 -17.11 -17.91
CA ARG A 63 -19.77 -16.30 -18.57
C ARG A 63 -19.01 -15.48 -17.53
N ALA A 64 -17.81 -15.91 -17.19
CA ALA A 64 -16.86 -15.08 -16.45
C ALA A 64 -16.54 -13.80 -17.25
N LYS A 65 -16.33 -12.67 -16.55
CA LYS A 65 -15.86 -11.44 -17.22
C LYS A 65 -14.49 -11.71 -17.85
N ALA A 66 -14.38 -11.44 -19.16
CA ALA A 66 -13.27 -11.83 -20.04
C ALA A 66 -11.86 -11.46 -19.57
N ASN A 67 -11.72 -10.48 -18.66
CA ASN A 67 -10.42 -10.04 -18.14
C ASN A 67 -9.69 -11.06 -17.23
N ARG A 68 -10.19 -12.29 -17.05
CA ARG A 68 -9.59 -13.26 -16.10
C ARG A 68 -9.44 -14.69 -16.61
N ALA A 69 -9.91 -15.00 -17.82
CA ALA A 69 -9.93 -16.37 -18.33
C ALA A 69 -8.66 -16.79 -19.10
N GLY A 70 -7.67 -15.90 -19.29
CA GLY A 70 -6.55 -16.16 -20.21
C GLY A 70 -5.11 -16.03 -19.67
N GLY A 71 -4.92 -15.52 -18.45
CA GLY A 71 -3.57 -15.33 -17.88
C GLY A 71 -3.17 -16.48 -16.94
N LYS A 72 -1.88 -16.83 -16.88
CA LYS A 72 -1.40 -17.72 -15.82
C LYS A 72 -1.66 -17.02 -14.47
N PRO A 73 -2.10 -17.74 -13.43
CA PRO A 73 -2.35 -17.16 -12.12
C PRO A 73 -1.15 -16.40 -11.57
N ASP A 74 0.06 -16.86 -11.89
CA ASP A 74 1.32 -16.25 -11.46
C ASP A 74 1.52 -14.85 -12.06
N ASP A 75 1.17 -14.67 -13.34
CA ASP A 75 1.26 -13.37 -14.03
C ASP A 75 0.27 -12.37 -13.42
N GLN A 76 -0.95 -12.82 -13.12
CA GLN A 76 -1.98 -11.98 -12.50
C GLN A 76 -1.58 -11.54 -11.07
N LEU A 77 -0.92 -12.43 -10.32
CA LEU A 77 -0.39 -12.11 -8.99
C LEU A 77 0.80 -11.14 -9.09
N ALA A 78 1.69 -11.34 -10.06
CA ALA A 78 2.83 -10.46 -10.29
C ALA A 78 2.38 -9.05 -10.66
N ASP A 79 1.41 -8.92 -11.57
CA ASP A 79 0.81 -7.65 -11.95
C ASP A 79 0.14 -6.96 -10.76
N HIS A 80 -0.60 -7.71 -9.94
CA HIS A 80 -1.25 -7.17 -8.75
C HIS A 80 -0.23 -6.65 -7.74
N LEU A 81 0.78 -7.44 -7.41
CA LEU A 81 1.84 -7.04 -6.48
C LEU A 81 2.61 -5.82 -7.01
N SER A 82 2.90 -5.78 -8.32
CA SER A 82 3.55 -4.64 -8.96
C SER A 82 2.74 -3.35 -8.83
N ASN A 83 1.42 -3.43 -9.06
CA ASN A 83 0.50 -2.29 -8.91
C ASN A 83 0.42 -1.79 -7.46
N GLU A 84 0.33 -2.69 -6.48
CA GLU A 84 0.31 -2.33 -5.05
C GLU A 84 1.64 -1.71 -4.60
N LEU A 85 2.78 -2.26 -5.04
CA LEU A 85 4.09 -1.68 -4.79
C LEU A 85 4.22 -0.28 -5.39
N GLN A 86 3.68 -0.06 -6.59
CA GLN A 86 3.68 1.26 -7.22
C GLN A 86 2.77 2.25 -6.48
N ALA A 87 1.60 1.82 -6.03
CA ALA A 87 0.71 2.64 -5.21
C ALA A 87 1.38 3.02 -3.88
N PHE A 88 2.03 2.06 -3.22
CA PHE A 88 2.80 2.30 -2.01
C PHE A 88 3.95 3.29 -2.24
N ALA A 89 4.72 3.13 -3.32
CA ALA A 89 5.80 4.04 -3.69
C ALA A 89 5.32 5.49 -3.87
N ARG A 90 4.14 5.69 -4.49
CA ARG A 90 3.52 7.01 -4.66
C ARG A 90 3.17 7.68 -3.33
N LEU A 91 2.82 6.90 -2.30
CA LEU A 91 2.53 7.42 -0.96
C LEU A 91 3.79 7.80 -0.17
N LEU A 92 4.93 7.17 -0.46
CA LEU A 92 6.17 7.43 0.27
C LEU A 92 6.79 8.79 -0.08
N GLY A 93 6.75 9.20 -1.35
CA GLY A 93 7.37 10.46 -1.81
C GLY A 93 6.91 11.68 -0.99
N PRO A 94 5.60 11.98 -0.91
CA PRO A 94 5.08 13.09 -0.13
C PRO A 94 5.39 12.98 1.37
N ARG A 95 5.43 11.76 1.92
CA ARG A 95 5.75 11.54 3.34
C ARG A 95 7.21 11.87 3.66
N PHE A 96 8.13 11.47 2.80
CA PHE A 96 9.55 11.83 2.95
C PHE A 96 9.76 13.33 2.75
N ALA A 97 9.10 13.94 1.76
CA ALA A 97 9.16 15.38 1.54
C ALA A 97 8.69 16.17 2.77
N ALA A 98 7.54 15.80 3.34
CA ALA A 98 7.03 16.44 4.55
C ALA A 98 7.96 16.25 5.76
N ALA A 99 8.58 15.08 5.90
CA ALA A 99 9.53 14.82 6.97
C ALA A 99 10.83 15.63 6.81
N GLN A 100 11.34 15.77 5.59
CA GLN A 100 12.49 16.61 5.26
C GLN A 100 12.19 18.09 5.49
N GLU A 101 11.00 18.54 5.10
CA GLU A 101 10.55 19.92 5.35
C GLU A 101 10.50 20.22 6.86
N ALA A 102 9.96 19.32 7.68
CA ALA A 102 9.93 19.49 9.13
C ALA A 102 11.33 19.59 9.75
N VAL A 103 12.30 18.81 9.25
CA VAL A 103 13.71 18.89 9.65
C VAL A 103 14.32 20.23 9.23
N ALA A 104 14.04 20.70 8.01
CA ALA A 104 14.50 22.00 7.51
C ALA A 104 13.90 23.17 8.32
N GLN A 105 12.61 23.10 8.64
CA GLN A 105 11.94 24.09 9.49
C GLN A 105 12.56 24.16 10.89
N THR A 106 12.90 23.01 11.49
CA THR A 106 13.59 22.96 12.79
C THR A 106 14.96 23.65 12.72
N ALA A 107 15.72 23.41 11.64
CA ALA A 107 17.00 24.09 11.43
C ALA A 107 16.83 25.60 11.22
N ALA A 108 15.81 26.02 10.47
CA ALA A 108 15.50 27.42 10.23
C ALA A 108 15.13 28.16 11.53
N VAL A 109 14.28 27.55 12.37
CA VAL A 109 13.91 28.09 13.68
C VAL A 109 15.15 28.25 14.56
N LEU A 110 16.01 27.23 14.67
CA LEU A 110 17.26 27.33 15.45
C LEU A 110 18.22 28.41 14.94
N ALA A 111 18.11 28.79 13.66
CA ALA A 111 18.91 29.84 13.04
C ALA A 111 18.25 31.23 13.11
N GLU A 112 17.05 31.37 13.69
CA GLU A 112 16.39 32.66 13.77
C GLU A 112 17.21 33.64 14.64
N PRO A 113 17.43 34.88 14.17
CA PRO A 113 18.27 35.85 14.88
C PRO A 113 17.81 36.14 16.31
N GLU A 114 16.51 36.28 16.53
CA GLU A 114 15.95 36.57 17.86
C GLU A 114 16.12 35.37 18.81
N LEU A 115 15.83 34.16 18.34
CA LEU A 115 16.03 32.96 19.13
C LEU A 115 17.52 32.74 19.44
N THR A 116 18.41 32.97 18.47
CA THR A 116 19.86 32.86 18.65
C THR A 116 20.37 33.82 19.73
N ARG A 117 19.85 35.06 19.76
CA ARG A 117 20.18 36.05 20.80
C ARG A 117 19.73 35.61 22.19
N VAL A 118 18.55 34.98 22.31
CA VAL A 118 18.06 34.46 23.59
C VAL A 118 18.89 33.26 24.04
N ILE A 119 19.13 32.31 23.14
CA ILE A 119 19.97 31.12 23.39
C ILE A 119 21.35 31.54 23.89
N ALA A 120 21.97 32.57 23.31
CA ALA A 120 23.32 33.00 23.66
C ALA A 120 23.48 33.46 25.12
N LYS A 121 22.39 33.94 25.75
CA LYS A 121 22.41 34.53 27.10
C LYS A 121 22.55 33.49 28.21
N GLU A 122 22.03 32.27 28.00
CA GLU A 122 21.94 31.26 29.05
C GLU A 122 22.63 29.96 28.63
N LYS A 123 23.53 29.45 29.49
CA LYS A 123 24.24 28.19 29.21
C LYS A 123 23.30 26.99 28.98
N PRO A 124 22.23 26.78 29.77
CA PRO A 124 21.29 25.67 29.52
C PRO A 124 20.62 25.73 28.15
N LEU A 125 20.27 26.93 27.67
CA LEU A 125 19.66 27.11 26.36
C LEU A 125 20.64 26.81 25.22
N ARG A 126 21.92 27.17 25.36
CA ARG A 126 22.97 26.80 24.40
C ARG A 126 23.15 25.30 24.28
N ASP A 127 23.20 24.61 25.42
CA ASP A 127 23.37 23.17 25.46
C ASP A 127 22.15 22.46 24.84
N LEU A 128 20.94 22.94 25.14
CA LEU A 128 19.71 22.43 24.55
C LEU A 128 19.64 22.67 23.04
N ALA A 129 19.95 23.88 22.56
CA ALA A 129 19.97 24.20 21.14
C ALA A 129 20.98 23.35 20.36
N LYS A 130 22.17 23.12 20.94
CA LYS A 130 23.20 22.23 20.37
C LYS A 130 22.72 20.78 20.28
N ASN A 131 22.02 20.29 21.32
CA ASN A 131 21.45 18.95 21.31
C ASN A 131 20.36 18.81 20.26
N ILE A 132 19.44 19.78 20.14
CA ILE A 132 18.43 19.78 19.08
C ILE A 132 19.09 19.79 17.70
N GLY A 133 20.09 20.65 17.47
CA GLY A 133 20.82 20.70 16.21
C GLY A 133 21.46 19.35 15.84
N THR A 134 22.13 18.71 16.81
CA THR A 134 22.76 17.39 16.62
C THR A 134 21.73 16.31 16.29
N LEU A 135 20.61 16.28 17.02
CA LEU A 135 19.54 15.32 16.77
C LEU A 135 18.83 15.57 15.43
N ASN A 136 18.68 16.83 15.02
CA ASN A 136 18.05 17.20 13.76
C ASN A 136 18.92 16.80 12.56
N GLU A 137 20.24 17.00 12.63
CA GLU A 137 21.18 16.53 11.60
C GLU A 137 21.20 15.00 11.49
N ARG A 138 21.22 14.30 12.63
CA ARG A 138 21.11 12.84 12.64
C ARG A 138 19.81 12.39 11.98
N ARG A 139 18.69 13.02 12.32
CA ARG A 139 17.39 12.72 11.74
C ARG A 139 17.36 12.98 10.23
N LYS A 140 18.03 14.03 9.75
CA LYS A 140 18.20 14.31 8.33
C LYS A 140 18.88 13.16 7.60
N GLN A 141 20.04 12.73 8.11
CA GLN A 141 20.81 11.61 7.54
C GLN A 141 19.98 10.32 7.53
N GLU A 142 19.36 9.98 8.66
CA GLU A 142 18.52 8.78 8.77
C GLU A 142 17.33 8.81 7.78
N LEU A 143 16.73 9.98 7.53
CA LEU A 143 15.65 10.12 6.55
C LEU A 143 16.13 9.92 5.12
N GLU A 144 17.29 10.48 4.76
CA GLU A 144 17.90 10.32 3.44
C GLU A 144 18.26 8.86 3.17
N GLU A 145 18.92 8.19 4.12
CA GLU A 145 19.28 6.78 4.03
C GLU A 145 18.04 5.88 3.90
N ARG A 146 17.01 6.11 4.73
CA ARG A 146 15.75 5.36 4.66
C ARG A 146 15.04 5.56 3.34
N GLN A 147 15.01 6.79 2.82
CA GLN A 147 14.38 7.08 1.52
C GLN A 147 15.10 6.31 0.40
N GLN A 148 16.43 6.35 0.36
CA GLN A 148 17.22 5.64 -0.64
C GLN A 148 17.06 4.13 -0.54
N SER A 149 17.14 3.58 0.67
CA SER A 149 16.98 2.14 0.94
C SER A 149 15.61 1.63 0.50
N LEU A 150 14.53 2.33 0.85
CA LEU A 150 13.18 1.95 0.45
C LEU A 150 12.95 2.08 -1.06
N ALA A 151 13.47 3.14 -1.69
CA ALA A 151 13.38 3.30 -3.13
C ALA A 151 14.12 2.16 -3.87
N ALA A 152 15.30 1.78 -3.40
CA ALA A 152 16.06 0.66 -3.95
C ALA A 152 15.33 -0.67 -3.76
N ALA A 153 14.79 -0.94 -2.56
CA ALA A 153 14.05 -2.15 -2.26
C ALA A 153 12.79 -2.29 -3.14
N ILE A 154 12.02 -1.21 -3.32
CA ILE A 154 10.84 -1.21 -4.20
C ILE A 154 11.24 -1.50 -5.64
N LYS A 155 12.30 -0.85 -6.14
CA LYS A 155 12.80 -1.08 -7.50
C LYS A 155 13.26 -2.53 -7.70
N GLN A 156 13.94 -3.11 -6.70
CA GLN A 156 14.36 -4.51 -6.74
C GLN A 156 13.14 -5.44 -6.77
N MET A 157 12.17 -5.26 -5.86
CA MET A 157 10.96 -6.07 -5.83
C MET A 157 10.17 -6.00 -7.14
N GLN A 158 10.08 -4.82 -7.76
CA GLN A 158 9.45 -4.67 -9.08
C GLN A 158 10.23 -5.41 -10.19
N GLY A 159 11.56 -5.33 -10.17
CA GLY A 159 12.41 -6.06 -11.12
C GLY A 159 12.30 -7.59 -10.96
N ASP A 160 12.22 -8.08 -9.73
CA ASP A 160 12.07 -9.51 -9.45
C ASP A 160 10.71 -10.05 -9.89
N LEU A 161 9.65 -9.23 -9.82
CA LEU A 161 8.32 -9.58 -10.33
C LEU A 161 8.28 -9.63 -11.87
N GLN A 162 9.09 -8.81 -12.56
CA GLN A 162 9.15 -8.76 -14.03
C GLN A 162 10.03 -9.85 -14.66
N LYS A 163 10.91 -10.49 -13.88
CA LYS A 163 11.83 -11.54 -14.35
C LYS A 163 11.29 -12.97 -14.17
N ARG A 164 10.07 -13.10 -13.68
CA ARG A 164 9.34 -14.38 -13.61
C ARG A 164 8.79 -14.75 -14.98
#